data_AF-A0A0G0GPF7-F1
#
_entry.id   AF-A0A0G0GPF7-F1
#
_cell.length_a   1.000
_cell.length_b   1.000
_cell.length_c   1.000
_cell.angle_alpha   90.00
_cell.angle_beta   90.00
_cell.angle_gamma   90.00
#
_symmetry.space_group_name_H-M   'P 1'
#
loop_
_entity.id
_entity.type
_entity.pdbx_description
1 polymer ?
#
loop_
_entity_poly.entity_id
_entity_poly.type
_entity_poly.pdbx_seq_one_letter_code
_entity_poly.pdbx_strand_id
1 'polypeptide(L)'
;MTETLKKPLPSFPACQARAKKLINERLKFYNQFYNFKYNRLAIRRQKTRWGSCSSKKHLNFNYKLFFLPLELVDYVVVHELCHLAEMNHGKKFWQLVAQTIPDHKIRKKILNKSFIKF
;
A
#
# COMPACT_ATOMS: atom_id res chain seq x y z
N MET A 1 -41.37 8.64 -1.99
CA MET A 1 -40.40 8.19 -3.02
C MET A 1 -39.24 9.19 -3.02
N THR A 2 -38.27 9.04 -2.11
CA THR A 2 -37.14 9.98 -2.03
C THR A 2 -35.99 9.41 -2.85
N GLU A 3 -35.78 9.97 -4.05
CA GLU A 3 -34.57 9.76 -4.84
C GLU A 3 -33.35 10.18 -4.01
N THR A 4 -32.63 9.21 -3.47
CA THR A 4 -31.27 9.44 -2.96
C THR A 4 -30.38 9.77 -4.15
N LEU A 5 -30.04 11.05 -4.30
CA LEU A 5 -28.99 11.54 -5.19
C LEU A 5 -27.73 10.67 -5.03
N LYS A 6 -27.46 9.79 -6.01
CA LYS A 6 -26.18 9.06 -6.09
C LYS A 6 -25.08 10.10 -6.37
N LYS A 7 -24.39 10.54 -5.32
CA LYS A 7 -23.19 11.39 -5.48
C LYS A 7 -22.20 10.65 -6.40
N PRO A 8 -21.66 11.31 -7.43
CA PRO A 8 -20.67 10.69 -8.30
C PRO A 8 -19.44 10.29 -7.47
N LEU A 9 -18.86 9.15 -7.79
CA LEU A 9 -17.63 8.70 -7.14
C LEU A 9 -16.54 9.78 -7.30
N PRO A 10 -15.75 10.04 -6.25
CA PRO A 10 -14.73 11.07 -6.29
C PRO A 10 -13.72 10.82 -7.43
N SER A 11 -13.32 11.90 -8.10
CA SER A 11 -12.38 11.85 -9.22
C SER A 11 -11.03 11.26 -8.79
N PHE A 12 -10.27 10.76 -9.77
CA PHE A 12 -8.94 10.22 -9.49
C PHE A 12 -7.99 11.21 -8.82
N PRO A 13 -7.88 12.49 -9.21
CA PRO A 13 -7.05 13.45 -8.50
C PRO A 13 -7.41 13.57 -7.01
N ALA A 14 -8.70 13.62 -6.67
CA ALA A 14 -9.17 13.70 -5.29
C ALA A 14 -8.84 12.41 -4.50
N CYS A 15 -9.00 11.23 -5.11
CA CYS A 15 -8.63 9.97 -4.47
C CYS A 15 -7.11 9.80 -4.36
N GLN A 16 -6.36 10.27 -5.35
CA GLN A 16 -4.90 10.22 -5.39
C GLN A 16 -4.29 11.05 -4.25
N ALA A 17 -4.80 12.27 -4.02
CA ALA A 17 -4.35 13.12 -2.92
C ALA A 17 -4.60 12.48 -1.56
N ARG A 18 -5.80 11.92 -1.35
CA ARG A 18 -6.16 11.21 -0.10
C ARG A 18 -5.33 9.96 0.12
N ALA A 19 -5.16 9.13 -0.91
CA ALA A 19 -4.27 7.97 -0.86
C ALA A 19 -2.84 8.38 -0.53
N LYS A 20 -2.32 9.45 -1.16
CA LYS A 20 -0.96 9.95 -0.91
C LYS A 20 -0.78 10.34 0.55
N LYS A 21 -1.74 11.08 1.13
CA LYS A 21 -1.71 11.47 2.54
C LYS A 21 -1.65 10.24 3.46
N LEU A 22 -2.62 9.32 3.30
CA LEU A 22 -2.69 8.10 4.09
C LEU A 22 -1.39 7.28 3.98
N ILE A 23 -0.96 6.96 2.77
CA ILE A 23 0.22 6.11 2.54
C ILE A 23 1.49 6.77 3.09
N ASN A 24 1.63 8.09 2.97
CA ASN A 24 2.76 8.82 3.53
C ASN A 24 2.79 8.77 5.07
N GLU A 25 1.62 8.88 5.72
CA GLU A 25 1.51 8.72 7.18
C GLU A 25 1.91 7.31 7.62
N ARG A 26 1.40 6.27 6.93
CA ARG A 26 1.74 4.88 7.24
C ARG A 26 3.22 4.55 6.96
N LEU A 27 3.78 5.07 5.85
CA LEU A 27 5.21 4.95 5.57
C LEU A 27 6.05 5.56 6.67
N LYS A 28 5.74 6.79 7.11
CA LYS A 28 6.46 7.44 8.21
C LYS A 28 6.39 6.59 9.48
N PHE A 29 5.19 6.14 9.85
CA PHE A 29 4.98 5.31 11.04
C PHE A 29 5.83 4.03 11.03
N TYR A 30 5.73 3.21 9.97
CA TYR A 30 6.51 1.97 9.92
C TYR A 30 8.00 2.19 9.70
N ASN A 31 8.39 3.25 8.99
CA ASN A 31 9.80 3.52 8.76
C ASN A 31 10.53 4.05 10.01
N GLN A 32 9.81 4.42 11.08
CA GLN A 32 10.43 4.61 12.40
C GLN A 32 11.06 3.32 12.93
N PHE A 33 10.48 2.16 12.61
CA PHE A 33 11.01 0.86 12.99
C PHE A 33 12.16 0.41 12.06
N TYR A 34 11.95 0.49 10.75
CA TYR A 34 12.92 -0.03 9.77
C TYR A 34 14.10 0.89 9.47
N ASN A 35 13.89 2.21 9.58
CA ASN A 35 14.89 3.23 9.26
C ASN A 35 15.51 3.10 7.86
N PHE A 36 14.70 2.76 6.85
CA PHE A 36 15.16 2.65 5.46
C PHE A 36 15.10 3.99 4.74
N LYS A 37 16.01 4.19 3.79
CA LYS A 37 16.01 5.35 2.88
C LYS A 37 15.31 4.98 1.58
N TYR A 38 14.36 5.80 1.14
CA TYR A 38 13.75 5.73 -0.18
C TYR A 38 13.84 7.08 -0.90
N ASN A 39 13.87 7.05 -2.23
CA ASN A 39 14.14 8.24 -3.04
C ASN A 39 12.86 8.97 -3.46
N ARG A 40 11.78 8.22 -3.73
CA ARG A 40 10.52 8.81 -4.21
C ARG A 40 9.31 8.00 -3.76
N LEU A 41 8.24 8.71 -3.44
CA LEU A 41 6.89 8.17 -3.28
C LEU A 41 6.00 8.64 -4.43
N ALA A 42 5.30 7.73 -5.10
CA ALA A 42 4.32 8.07 -6.12
C ALA A 42 3.02 7.27 -5.97
N ILE A 43 1.88 7.95 -6.16
CA ILE A 43 0.56 7.32 -6.21
C ILE A 43 0.12 7.20 -7.66
N ARG A 44 -0.26 6.00 -8.08
CA ARG A 44 -0.49 5.62 -9.48
C ARG A 44 -1.85 4.95 -9.66
N ARG A 45 -2.31 4.87 -10.91
CA ARG A 45 -3.45 4.05 -11.36
C ARG A 45 -2.93 2.77 -12.02
N GLN A 46 -2.24 1.94 -11.25
CA GLN A 46 -1.70 0.67 -11.76
C GLN A 46 -2.84 -0.30 -12.05
N LYS A 47 -2.70 -1.09 -13.12
CA LYS A 47 -3.72 -2.07 -13.56
C LYS A 47 -3.49 -3.48 -13.02
N THR A 48 -2.35 -3.75 -12.38
CA THR A 48 -1.94 -5.14 -12.05
C THR A 48 -1.35 -5.31 -10.66
N ARG A 49 -1.19 -4.23 -9.88
CA ARG A 49 -0.56 -4.30 -8.56
C ARG A 49 -1.01 -3.20 -7.61
N TRP A 50 -0.85 -3.49 -6.32
CA TRP A 50 -1.12 -2.59 -5.20
C TRP A 50 0.05 -1.66 -4.89
N GLY A 51 1.27 -2.14 -5.10
CA GLY A 51 2.50 -1.38 -4.92
C GLY A 51 3.65 -1.95 -5.76
N SER A 52 4.78 -1.23 -5.74
CA SER A 52 6.06 -1.72 -6.23
C SER A 52 7.21 -0.83 -5.75
N CYS A 53 8.32 -1.45 -5.37
CA CYS A 53 9.62 -0.81 -5.19
C CYS A 53 10.52 -1.06 -6.40
N SER A 54 11.22 -0.04 -6.90
CA SER A 54 12.26 -0.19 -7.92
C SER A 54 13.66 -0.33 -7.31
N SER A 55 14.63 -0.84 -8.06
CA SER A 55 16.05 -0.86 -7.65
C SER A 55 16.63 0.53 -7.37
N LYS A 56 16.03 1.59 -7.93
CA LYS A 56 16.32 2.99 -7.63
C LYS A 56 15.66 3.49 -6.33
N LYS A 57 15.11 2.59 -5.51
CA LYS A 57 14.41 2.89 -4.25
C LYS A 57 13.22 3.84 -4.43
N HIS A 58 12.48 3.70 -5.53
CA HIS A 58 11.22 4.41 -5.74
C HIS A 58 10.05 3.53 -5.30
N LEU A 59 9.27 4.02 -4.35
CA LEU A 59 8.04 3.38 -3.90
C LEU A 59 6.86 3.91 -4.70
N ASN A 60 6.12 3.00 -5.33
CA ASN A 60 4.89 3.31 -6.05
C ASN A 60 3.74 2.56 -5.40
N PHE A 61 2.60 3.21 -5.28
CA PHE A 61 1.39 2.62 -4.71
C PHE A 61 0.16 2.92 -5.54
N ASN A 62 -0.82 2.03 -5.51
CA ASN A 62 -2.10 2.21 -6.15
C ASN A 62 -3.00 3.12 -5.31
N TYR A 63 -3.63 4.12 -5.94
CA TYR A 63 -4.57 5.01 -5.25
C TYR A 63 -5.75 4.26 -4.61
N LYS A 64 -6.12 3.09 -5.16
CA LYS A 64 -7.21 2.27 -4.63
C LYS A 64 -6.96 1.71 -3.22
N LEU A 65 -5.72 1.74 -2.73
CA LEU A 65 -5.42 1.42 -1.32
C LEU A 65 -6.24 2.28 -0.36
N PHE A 66 -6.59 3.51 -0.73
CA PHE A 66 -7.43 4.38 0.10
C PHE A 66 -8.82 3.80 0.42
N PHE A 67 -9.31 2.84 -0.38
CA PHE A 67 -10.61 2.21 -0.16
C PHE A 67 -10.53 0.89 0.60
N LEU A 68 -9.31 0.43 0.94
CA LEU A 68 -9.13 -0.79 1.71
C LEU A 68 -9.16 -0.49 3.22
N PRO A 69 -9.53 -1.48 4.05
CA PRO A 69 -9.26 -1.44 5.49
C PRO A 69 -7.79 -1.12 5.78
N LEU A 70 -7.56 -0.35 6.86
CA LEU A 70 -6.25 0.21 7.19
C LEU A 70 -5.18 -0.88 7.34
N GLU A 71 -5.54 -2.02 7.92
CA GLU A 71 -4.63 -3.16 8.12
C GLU A 71 -4.10 -3.74 6.80
N LEU A 72 -4.87 -3.67 5.71
CA LEU A 72 -4.43 -4.09 4.39
C LEU A 72 -3.55 -3.04 3.72
N VAL A 73 -3.85 -1.75 3.97
CA VAL A 73 -2.97 -0.65 3.53
C VAL A 73 -1.60 -0.79 4.19
N ASP A 74 -1.58 -1.05 5.50
CA ASP A 74 -0.37 -1.27 6.29
C ASP A 74 0.46 -2.43 5.77
N TYR A 75 -0.20 -3.55 5.46
CA TYR A 75 0.47 -4.71 4.86
C TYR A 75 1.16 -4.33 3.54
N VAL A 76 0.49 -3.63 2.63
CA VAL A 76 1.09 -3.23 1.35
C VAL A 76 2.21 -2.21 1.56
N VAL A 77 2.04 -1.25 2.47
CA VAL A 77 3.07 -0.26 2.81
C VAL A 77 4.33 -0.93 3.33
N VAL A 78 4.20 -1.83 4.32
CA VAL A 78 5.33 -2.58 4.88
C VAL A 78 5.96 -3.49 3.82
N HIS A 79 5.15 -4.14 2.98
CA HIS A 79 5.65 -4.98 1.89
C HIS A 79 6.59 -4.21 0.96
N GLU A 80 6.17 -3.04 0.47
CA GLU A 80 6.99 -2.21 -0.40
C GLU A 80 8.18 -1.58 0.33
N LEU A 81 8.03 -1.26 1.62
CA LEU A 81 9.12 -0.73 2.43
C LEU A 81 10.23 -1.77 2.64
N CYS A 82 9.87 -3.04 2.92
CA CYS A 82 10.82 -4.14 3.06
C CYS A 82 11.61 -4.42 1.77
N HIS A 83 11.06 -4.08 0.60
CA HIS A 83 11.80 -4.17 -0.66
C HIS A 83 13.02 -3.23 -0.73
N LEU A 84 13.08 -2.18 0.11
CA LEU A 84 14.28 -1.32 0.18
C LEU A 84 15.51 -2.04 0.73
N ALA A 85 15.32 -3.15 1.46
CA ALA A 85 16.38 -3.98 2.02
C ALA A 85 16.53 -5.31 1.27
N GLU A 86 15.43 -5.92 0.81
CA GLU A 86 15.44 -7.20 0.11
C GLU A 86 14.48 -7.18 -1.09
N MET A 87 15.01 -7.13 -2.30
CA MET A 87 14.19 -7.00 -3.51
C MET A 87 13.41 -8.27 -3.85
N ASN A 88 13.88 -9.45 -3.43
CA ASN A 88 13.25 -10.73 -3.75
C ASN A 88 12.37 -11.22 -2.60
N HIS A 89 11.24 -11.86 -2.89
CA HIS A 89 10.32 -12.42 -1.89
C HIS A 89 10.82 -13.71 -1.21
N GLY A 90 12.11 -13.81 -0.91
CA GLY A 90 12.73 -14.94 -0.21
C GLY A 90 12.50 -14.92 1.31
N LYS A 91 13.15 -15.85 2.02
CA LYS A 91 13.01 -16.00 3.49
C LYS A 91 13.30 -14.69 4.24
N LYS A 92 14.39 -13.99 3.88
CA LYS A 92 14.79 -12.72 4.51
C LYS A 92 13.72 -11.64 4.36
N PHE A 93 13.12 -11.51 3.18
CA PHE A 93 12.04 -10.56 2.93
C PHE A 93 10.83 -10.83 3.84
N TRP A 94 10.36 -12.08 3.90
CA TRP A 94 9.20 -12.39 4.72
C TRP A 94 9.49 -12.29 6.23
N GLN A 95 10.73 -12.52 6.65
CA GLN A 95 11.16 -12.23 8.01
C GLN A 95 11.08 -10.74 8.32
N LEU A 96 11.55 -9.87 7.42
CA LEU A 96 11.44 -8.41 7.58
C LEU A 96 9.99 -7.95 7.68
N VAL A 97 9.11 -8.43 6.80
CA VAL A 97 7.67 -8.10 6.84
C VAL A 97 7.04 -8.55 8.16
N ALA A 98 7.36 -9.76 8.62
CA ALA A 98 6.79 -10.33 9.84
C ALA A 98 7.16 -9.58 11.13
N GLN A 99 8.23 -8.76 11.13
CA GLN A 99 8.63 -7.98 12.30
C GLN A 99 7.58 -6.95 12.74
N THR A 100 6.85 -6.37 11.79
CA THR A 100 5.78 -5.39 12.10
C THR A 100 4.39 -5.90 11.73
N ILE A 101 4.31 -6.89 10.82
CA ILE A 101 3.05 -7.49 10.36
C ILE A 101 3.16 -9.02 10.48
N PRO A 102 3.10 -9.58 11.70
CA PRO A 102 3.27 -11.02 11.92
C PRO A 102 2.19 -11.85 11.21
N ASP A 103 0.98 -11.29 11.04
CA ASP A 103 -0.16 -11.89 10.38
C ASP A 103 -0.21 -11.64 8.84
N HIS A 104 0.92 -11.24 8.22
CA HIS A 104 0.98 -10.86 6.79
C HIS A 104 0.40 -11.91 5.84
N LYS A 105 0.50 -13.21 6.16
CA LYS A 105 -0.08 -14.29 5.35
C LYS A 105 -1.61 -14.21 5.30
N ILE A 106 -2.25 -13.85 6.42
CA ILE A 106 -3.70 -13.66 6.53
C ILE A 106 -4.10 -12.42 5.72
N ARG A 107 -3.41 -11.29 5.94
CA ARG A 107 -3.68 -10.05 5.20
C ARG A 107 -3.50 -10.21 3.70
N LYS A 108 -2.49 -10.95 3.24
CA LYS A 108 -2.30 -11.31 1.83
C LYS A 108 -3.50 -12.11 1.28
N LYS A 109 -4.01 -13.09 2.04
CA LYS A 109 -5.19 -13.86 1.64
C LYS A 109 -6.44 -12.97 1.54
N ILE A 110 -6.67 -12.09 2.51
CA ILE A 110 -7.79 -11.14 2.49
C ILE A 110 -7.66 -10.20 1.28
N LEU A 111 -6.49 -9.62 1.05
CA LEU A 111 -6.23 -8.72 -0.08
C LEU A 111 -6.49 -9.41 -1.43
N ASN A 112 -6.09 -10.67 -1.57
CA ASN A 112 -6.35 -11.46 -2.78
C ASN A 112 -7.84 -11.75 -3.01
N LYS A 113 -8.65 -11.82 -1.94
CA LYS A 113 -10.10 -12.02 -2.00
C LYS A 113 -10.91 -10.72 -2.02
N SER A 114 -10.27 -9.56 -1.81
CA SER A 114 -10.94 -8.25 -1.81
C SER A 114 -11.68 -7.99 -3.12
N PHE A 115 -12.90 -7.46 -3.02
CA PHE A 115 -13.71 -6.99 -4.15
C PHE A 115 -13.12 -5.75 -4.82
N ILE A 116 -12.29 -4.98 -4.10
CA ILE A 116 -11.56 -3.86 -4.68
C ILE A 116 -10.36 -4.45 -5.43
N LYS A 117 -10.36 -4.32 -6.76
CA LYS A 117 -9.28 -4.73 -7.66
C LYS A 117 -8.73 -3.52 -8.42
N PHE A 118 -7.52 -3.64 -8.97
CA PHE A 118 -6.90 -2.62 -9.82
C PHE A 118 -7.49 -2.60 -11.23
#